data_AF-B6B4N0-F1
#
_entry.id   AF-B6B4N0-F1
#
_cell.length_a   1.000
_cell.length_b   1.000
_cell.length_c   1.000
_cell.angle_alpha   90.00
_cell.angle_beta   90.00
_cell.angle_gamma   90.00
#
_symmetry.space_group_name_H-M   'P 1'
#
loop_
_entity.id
_entity.type
_entity.pdbx_description
1 polymer ?
#
loop_
_entity_poly.entity_id
_entity_poly.type
_entity_poly.pdbx_seq_one_letter_code
_entity_poly.pdbx_strand_id
1 'polypeptide(L)'
;MATFTVNDSSNSWDVGDLQTFRVLNPTPGTINNHLLEINGTTYSGDSFFGSYTGSFSAFGSSVYGTITGITFRINGSTVFTASGLDVSFTTYSSTYYPSSFEEEATKGNDLFTINSTRSSTWKLGDGNDTINAGSGWDYIYGGSGTDRLIVDGAFSEASFSSSFSRIILDGPDGRDTLNSIEFVQFSDRTVSLTAGSSYDNTLNGDNRTATSNDVLLGGSGNDSLNGYSGHDLLLGEDGNDKISGHSGNDILRGGNGNDTLLGGYDSDRLFGEGGNDNLFGGDAQDTLLGESGDDTLSGDDGKDTLQGHSGNDLLTSSWAARASTP
;
A
#
# COMPACT_ATOMS: atom_id res chain seq x y z
N MET A 1 20.35 1.15 4.06
CA MET A 1 19.26 1.81 3.35
C MET A 1 19.75 2.11 1.96
N ALA A 2 19.40 1.22 1.05
CA ALA A 2 19.51 1.51 -0.36
C ALA A 2 18.41 2.50 -0.75
N THR A 3 18.67 3.28 -1.79
CA THR A 3 17.69 4.17 -2.39
C THR A 3 17.63 3.91 -3.87
N PHE A 4 16.43 3.68 -4.37
CA PHE A 4 16.11 3.40 -5.75
C PHE A 4 15.26 4.55 -6.31
N THR A 5 15.63 5.06 -7.47
CA THR A 5 14.84 6.06 -8.19
C THR A 5 14.63 5.61 -9.62
N VAL A 6 13.37 5.54 -10.04
CA VAL A 6 12.99 5.17 -11.42
C VAL A 6 12.34 6.38 -12.06
N ASN A 7 12.87 6.79 -13.21
CA ASN A 7 12.39 7.92 -14.00
C ASN A 7 12.11 7.41 -15.43
N ASP A 8 11.07 6.60 -15.60
CA ASP A 8 10.73 6.03 -16.91
C ASP A 8 9.23 6.11 -17.20
N SER A 9 8.90 6.40 -18.47
CA SER A 9 7.56 6.37 -19.03
C SER A 9 7.38 5.26 -20.09
N SER A 10 8.38 4.38 -20.32
CA SER A 10 8.44 3.55 -21.53
C SER A 10 8.83 2.06 -21.36
N ASN A 11 9.59 1.65 -20.35
CA ASN A 11 9.97 0.24 -20.20
C ASN A 11 9.39 -0.37 -18.91
N SER A 12 8.94 -1.61 -18.99
CA SER A 12 8.57 -2.41 -17.82
C SER A 12 9.87 -2.83 -17.13
N TRP A 13 10.25 -2.12 -16.08
CA TRP A 13 11.35 -2.53 -15.23
C TRP A 13 10.76 -3.31 -14.07
N ASP A 14 10.93 -4.63 -14.07
CA ASP A 14 10.81 -5.43 -12.85
C ASP A 14 12.10 -5.18 -12.04
N VAL A 15 12.16 -4.03 -11.36
CA VAL A 15 13.29 -3.70 -10.46
C VAL A 15 13.21 -4.51 -9.16
N GLY A 16 12.05 -5.11 -8.88
CA GLY A 16 11.81 -5.95 -7.72
C GLY A 16 12.46 -7.33 -7.81
N ASP A 17 13.15 -7.63 -8.91
CA ASP A 17 13.98 -8.82 -9.03
C ASP A 17 15.27 -8.52 -9.81
N LEU A 18 16.27 -7.97 -9.09
CA LEU A 18 17.64 -7.78 -9.60
C LEU A 18 18.25 -9.10 -10.13
N GLN A 19 17.65 -10.27 -9.88
CA GLN A 19 18.11 -11.55 -10.43
C GLN A 19 17.92 -11.65 -11.95
N THR A 20 17.06 -10.84 -12.57
CA THR A 20 16.72 -10.97 -14.01
C THR A 20 17.19 -9.84 -14.91
N PHE A 21 18.04 -8.93 -14.43
CA PHE A 21 18.60 -7.87 -15.27
C PHE A 21 19.48 -8.46 -16.39
N ARG A 22 18.90 -8.62 -17.59
CA ARG A 22 19.59 -9.15 -18.78
C ARG A 22 20.02 -8.02 -19.69
N VAL A 23 21.31 -7.70 -19.70
CA VAL A 23 21.91 -6.85 -20.75
C VAL A 23 22.16 -7.69 -22.01
N LEU A 24 21.63 -7.24 -23.15
CA LEU A 24 21.90 -7.85 -24.45
C LEU A 24 23.17 -7.23 -25.06
N ASN A 25 24.11 -8.07 -25.49
CA ASN A 25 25.40 -7.68 -26.09
C ASN A 25 26.24 -6.72 -25.24
N PRO A 26 26.51 -7.00 -23.95
CA PRO A 26 27.36 -6.14 -23.15
C PRO A 26 28.77 -6.12 -23.73
N THR A 27 29.27 -4.94 -24.11
CA THR A 27 30.70 -4.69 -24.26
C THR A 27 31.20 -4.09 -22.95
N PRO A 28 31.99 -4.82 -22.13
CA PRO A 28 32.53 -4.28 -20.89
C PRO A 28 33.39 -3.05 -21.20
N GLY A 29 33.08 -1.93 -20.55
CA GLY A 29 33.95 -0.75 -20.52
C GLY A 29 35.20 -1.00 -19.66
N THR A 30 36.03 0.04 -19.53
CA THR A 30 37.25 -0.01 -18.71
C THR A 30 36.90 0.18 -17.23
N ILE A 31 37.39 -0.67 -16.32
CA ILE A 31 37.31 -0.42 -14.88
C ILE A 31 38.26 0.75 -14.57
N ASN A 32 37.71 1.88 -14.13
CA ASN A 32 38.47 3.08 -13.80
C ASN A 32 38.03 3.60 -12.44
N ASN A 33 38.93 3.71 -11.45
CA ASN A 33 38.70 4.37 -10.16
C ASN A 33 37.29 4.18 -9.57
N HIS A 34 36.94 2.95 -9.18
CA HIS A 34 35.64 2.64 -8.55
C HIS A 34 34.41 2.74 -9.47
N LEU A 35 34.60 2.77 -10.80
CA LEU A 35 33.54 2.81 -11.79
C LEU A 35 33.67 1.66 -12.79
N LEU A 36 32.55 0.99 -13.07
CA LEU A 36 32.37 0.02 -14.14
C LEU A 36 31.26 0.51 -15.08
N GLU A 37 31.54 0.56 -16.39
CA GLU A 37 30.59 1.02 -17.41
C GLU A 37 30.21 -0.11 -18.37
N ILE A 38 28.94 -0.16 -18.76
CA ILE A 38 28.39 -1.14 -19.70
C ILE A 38 27.59 -0.38 -20.76
N ASN A 39 27.82 -0.72 -22.03
CA ASN A 39 27.03 -0.21 -23.15
C ASN A 39 26.27 -1.37 -23.80
N GLY A 40 25.11 -1.06 -24.38
CA GLY A 40 24.31 -2.02 -25.13
C GLY A 40 23.13 -1.37 -25.86
N THR A 41 22.18 -2.21 -26.26
CA THR A 41 20.90 -1.78 -26.83
C THR A 41 19.75 -2.46 -26.09
N THR A 42 18.66 -1.74 -25.86
CA THR A 42 17.42 -2.31 -25.33
C THR A 42 16.74 -3.22 -26.37
N TYR A 43 15.66 -3.91 -25.98
CA TYR A 43 14.85 -4.71 -26.90
C TYR A 43 14.19 -3.87 -28.01
N SER A 44 13.89 -2.59 -27.72
CA SER A 44 13.38 -1.61 -28.68
C SER A 44 14.45 -1.04 -29.62
N GLY A 45 15.73 -1.38 -29.41
CA GLY A 45 16.85 -0.88 -30.20
C GLY A 45 17.42 0.45 -29.73
N ASP A 46 16.96 0.96 -28.59
CA ASP A 46 17.47 2.21 -28.00
C ASP A 46 18.86 2.02 -27.40
N SER A 47 19.66 3.08 -27.42
CA SER A 47 21.00 3.05 -26.83
C SER A 47 20.90 2.94 -25.30
N PHE A 48 21.56 1.93 -24.74
CA PHE A 48 21.63 1.69 -23.31
C PHE A 48 23.04 1.97 -22.78
N PHE A 49 23.11 2.69 -21.67
CA PHE A 49 24.33 2.94 -20.92
C PHE A 49 24.08 2.65 -19.43
N GLY A 50 24.89 1.76 -18.85
CA GLY A 50 24.89 1.46 -17.43
C GLY A 50 26.22 1.83 -16.78
N SER A 51 26.15 2.41 -15.59
CA SER A 51 27.28 2.80 -14.76
C SER A 51 27.10 2.21 -13.37
N TYR A 52 28.13 1.55 -12.86
CA TYR A 52 28.16 0.93 -11.55
C TYR A 52 29.32 1.51 -10.74
N THR A 53 29.03 2.06 -9.57
CA THR A 53 30.07 2.53 -8.64
C THR A 53 30.32 1.47 -7.58
N GLY A 54 31.56 1.33 -7.12
CA GLY A 54 31.89 0.34 -6.11
C GLY A 54 33.38 0.00 -6.00
N SER A 55 33.69 -1.13 -5.37
CA SER A 55 35.06 -1.63 -5.28
C SER A 55 35.20 -2.82 -6.21
N PHE A 56 35.94 -2.65 -7.30
CA PHE A 56 36.09 -3.67 -8.33
C PHE A 56 37.53 -4.17 -8.42
N SER A 57 37.70 -5.48 -8.59
CA SER A 57 38.97 -6.15 -8.85
C SER A 57 38.79 -7.11 -10.01
N ALA A 58 39.73 -7.11 -10.95
CA ALA A 58 39.74 -8.03 -12.08
C ALA A 58 40.83 -9.10 -11.88
N PHE A 59 40.46 -10.38 -12.05
CA PHE A 59 41.41 -11.49 -12.07
C PHE A 59 41.12 -12.39 -13.27
N GLY A 60 42.05 -12.40 -14.23
CA GLY A 60 41.85 -13.08 -15.50
C GLY A 60 40.70 -12.44 -16.29
N SER A 61 39.72 -13.24 -16.69
CA SER A 61 38.52 -12.79 -17.41
C SER A 61 37.30 -12.56 -16.52
N SER A 62 37.53 -12.45 -15.20
CA SER A 62 36.48 -12.31 -14.21
C SER A 62 36.61 -11.00 -13.47
N VAL A 63 35.47 -10.38 -13.17
CA VAL A 63 35.38 -9.17 -12.33
C VAL A 63 34.63 -9.52 -11.06
N TYR A 64 35.20 -9.08 -9.93
CA TYR A 64 34.68 -9.25 -8.58
C TYR A 64 34.59 -7.90 -7.92
N GLY A 65 33.66 -7.74 -6.98
CA GLY A 65 33.58 -6.50 -6.24
C GLY A 65 32.30 -6.31 -5.46
N THR A 66 32.21 -5.13 -4.85
CA THR A 66 30.97 -4.60 -4.28
C THR A 66 30.43 -3.50 -5.18
N ILE A 67 29.12 -3.45 -5.35
CA ILE A 67 28.42 -2.34 -6.01
C ILE A 67 27.77 -1.50 -4.92
N THR A 68 28.07 -0.20 -4.94
CA THR A 68 27.50 0.81 -4.03
C THR A 68 26.51 1.74 -4.70
N GLY A 69 26.48 1.74 -6.04
CA GLY A 69 25.52 2.52 -6.81
C GLY A 69 25.42 2.08 -8.26
N ILE A 70 24.27 2.35 -8.85
CA ILE A 70 23.90 2.01 -10.22
C ILE A 70 23.28 3.25 -10.88
N THR A 71 23.56 3.47 -12.14
CA THR A 71 22.88 4.45 -12.98
C THR A 71 22.65 3.86 -14.35
N PHE A 72 21.40 3.78 -14.78
CA PHE A 72 21.04 3.40 -16.14
C PHE A 72 20.50 4.58 -16.92
N ARG A 73 20.94 4.67 -18.17
CA ARG A 73 20.50 5.67 -19.12
C ARG A 73 20.03 5.01 -20.41
N ILE A 74 18.93 5.51 -20.95
CA ILE A 74 18.42 5.15 -22.29
C ILE A 74 18.40 6.42 -23.13
N ASN A 75 19.00 6.39 -24.32
CA ASN A 75 19.10 7.54 -25.22
C ASN A 75 19.66 8.81 -24.53
N GLY A 76 20.56 8.63 -23.57
CA GLY A 76 21.19 9.70 -22.80
C GLY A 76 20.42 10.16 -21.55
N SER A 77 19.16 9.77 -21.38
CA SER A 77 18.33 10.12 -20.21
C SER A 77 18.49 9.09 -19.10
N THR A 78 18.71 9.55 -17.85
CA THR A 78 18.74 8.66 -16.68
C THR A 78 17.34 8.13 -16.37
N VAL A 79 17.20 6.81 -16.43
CA VAL A 79 15.93 6.10 -16.22
C VAL A 79 15.89 5.33 -14.91
N PHE A 80 17.05 4.99 -14.36
CA PHE A 80 17.16 4.33 -13.06
C PHE A 80 18.43 4.76 -12.35
N THR A 81 18.34 4.97 -11.05
CA THR A 81 19.49 5.09 -10.16
C THR A 81 19.27 4.26 -8.91
N ALA A 82 20.32 3.61 -8.43
CA ALA A 82 20.36 3.03 -7.11
C ALA A 82 21.61 3.50 -6.38
N SER A 83 21.54 3.66 -5.06
CA SER A 83 22.68 4.03 -4.21
C SER A 83 22.53 3.40 -2.83
N GLY A 84 23.61 3.35 -2.04
CA GLY A 84 23.58 2.72 -0.72
C GLY A 84 23.51 1.20 -0.76
N LEU A 85 23.83 0.61 -1.92
CA LEU A 85 23.87 -0.83 -2.15
C LEU A 85 25.10 -1.45 -1.46
N ASP A 86 24.97 -2.72 -1.08
CA ASP A 86 26.09 -3.58 -0.65
C ASP A 86 26.00 -4.93 -1.35
N VAL A 87 26.11 -4.89 -2.69
CA VAL A 87 25.93 -6.09 -3.53
C VAL A 87 27.28 -6.64 -3.94
N SER A 88 27.57 -7.87 -3.54
CA SER A 88 28.73 -8.62 -4.03
C SER A 88 28.39 -9.34 -5.33
N PHE A 89 29.28 -9.27 -6.32
CA PHE A 89 29.06 -9.95 -7.60
C PHE A 89 30.32 -10.62 -8.13
N THR A 90 30.10 -11.66 -8.94
CA THR A 90 31.14 -12.32 -9.75
C THR A 90 30.64 -12.49 -11.18
N THR A 91 31.38 -11.95 -12.15
CA THR A 91 31.12 -12.19 -13.58
C THR A 91 32.15 -13.13 -14.19
N TYR A 92 31.68 -14.01 -15.08
CA TYR A 92 32.52 -14.90 -15.89
C TYR A 92 32.34 -14.54 -17.37
N SER A 93 33.42 -14.48 -18.16
CA SER A 93 33.35 -14.28 -19.62
C SER A 93 32.88 -15.50 -20.43
N SER A 94 32.29 -16.50 -19.77
CA SER A 94 31.98 -17.82 -20.33
C SER A 94 30.48 -17.97 -20.61
N THR A 95 30.13 -18.54 -21.77
CA THR A 95 28.75 -18.96 -22.09
C THR A 95 28.25 -20.13 -21.23
N TYR A 96 29.11 -20.73 -20.40
CA TYR A 96 28.84 -21.95 -19.64
C TYR A 96 28.52 -21.70 -18.16
N TYR A 97 28.91 -20.55 -17.60
CA TYR A 97 28.62 -20.19 -16.21
C TYR A 97 27.86 -18.87 -16.20
N PRO A 98 26.57 -18.86 -15.81
CA PRO A 98 25.84 -17.61 -15.66
C PRO A 98 26.53 -16.75 -14.60
N SER A 99 26.58 -15.43 -14.83
CA SER A 99 26.93 -14.46 -13.80
C SER A 99 25.94 -14.59 -12.64
N SER A 100 26.44 -14.54 -11.41
CA SER A 100 25.63 -14.59 -10.20
C SER A 100 25.84 -13.33 -9.37
N PHE A 101 24.74 -12.75 -8.90
CA PHE A 101 24.72 -11.75 -7.84
C PHE A 101 24.48 -12.50 -6.53
N GLU A 102 25.28 -12.26 -5.48
CA GLU A 102 24.92 -12.72 -4.14
C GLU A 102 24.00 -11.64 -3.53
N GLU A 103 22.77 -12.04 -3.25
CA GLU A 103 21.59 -11.19 -3.06
C GLU A 103 21.55 -10.61 -1.63
N GLU A 104 21.92 -9.33 -1.50
CA GLU A 104 21.82 -8.55 -0.26
C GLU A 104 21.21 -7.15 -0.48
N ALA A 105 20.80 -6.82 -1.72
CA ALA A 105 20.39 -5.46 -2.08
C ALA A 105 19.04 -5.02 -1.49
N THR A 106 18.20 -6.00 -1.13
CA THR A 106 16.79 -5.84 -0.74
C THR A 106 16.49 -6.60 0.56
N LYS A 107 17.50 -6.73 1.44
CA LYS A 107 17.33 -7.35 2.78
C LYS A 107 17.25 -6.34 3.92
N GLY A 108 17.39 -5.06 3.59
CA GLY A 108 17.41 -3.99 4.56
C GLY A 108 16.33 -2.98 4.23
N ASN A 109 16.06 -2.08 5.17
CA ASN A 109 15.08 -1.02 5.00
C ASN A 109 15.48 -0.09 3.84
N ASP A 110 14.74 -0.13 2.75
CA ASP A 110 15.04 0.55 1.51
C ASP A 110 13.98 1.60 1.14
N LEU A 111 14.39 2.54 0.29
CA LEU A 111 13.55 3.62 -0.19
C LEU A 111 13.41 3.57 -1.72
N PHE A 112 12.20 3.45 -2.22
CA PHE A 112 11.86 3.45 -3.63
C PHE A 112 11.08 4.72 -3.98
N THR A 113 11.56 5.48 -4.96
CA THR A 113 10.90 6.69 -5.47
C THR A 113 10.69 6.55 -6.97
N ILE A 114 9.44 6.35 -7.37
CA ILE A 114 9.08 6.06 -8.74
C ILE A 114 8.39 7.29 -9.34
N ASN A 115 9.04 7.91 -10.33
CA ASN A 115 8.49 9.02 -11.09
C ASN A 115 7.97 8.50 -12.44
N SER A 116 6.89 7.73 -12.39
CA SER A 116 6.22 7.11 -13.53
C SER A 116 4.72 7.41 -13.49
N THR A 117 4.06 7.36 -14.64
CA THR A 117 2.59 7.42 -14.76
C THR A 117 1.99 6.09 -15.24
N ARG A 118 2.76 5.00 -15.13
CA ARG A 118 2.42 3.69 -15.68
C ARG A 118 2.20 2.70 -14.55
N SER A 119 1.19 1.87 -14.75
CA SER A 119 1.01 0.60 -14.05
C SER A 119 2.27 -0.26 -14.08
N SER A 120 2.81 -0.54 -12.90
CA SER A 120 4.02 -1.34 -12.71
C SER A 120 3.81 -2.41 -11.64
N THR A 121 4.81 -3.25 -11.43
CA THR A 121 4.83 -4.23 -10.34
C THR A 121 6.11 -4.03 -9.54
N TRP A 122 6.00 -3.91 -8.23
CA TRP A 122 7.09 -3.64 -7.30
C TRP A 122 7.16 -4.74 -6.27
N LYS A 123 8.35 -5.29 -6.05
CA LYS A 123 8.65 -6.21 -4.95
C LYS A 123 9.78 -5.60 -4.14
N LEU A 124 9.55 -5.28 -2.87
CA LEU A 124 10.50 -4.48 -2.09
C LEU A 124 11.55 -5.38 -1.42
N GLY A 125 11.13 -6.51 -0.85
CA GLY A 125 12.04 -7.58 -0.41
C GLY A 125 11.87 -7.91 1.06
N ASP A 126 12.98 -8.11 1.77
CA ASP A 126 13.00 -8.19 3.23
C ASP A 126 13.42 -6.84 3.80
N GLY A 127 12.82 -6.42 4.91
CA GLY A 127 13.13 -5.16 5.56
C GLY A 127 11.88 -4.32 5.80
N ASN A 128 12.05 -3.17 6.44
CA ASN A 128 10.96 -2.21 6.54
C ASN A 128 11.12 -1.18 5.43
N ASP A 129 10.48 -1.43 4.29
CA ASP A 129 10.68 -0.67 3.08
C ASP A 129 9.70 0.48 2.95
N THR A 130 10.06 1.47 2.14
CA THR A 130 9.18 2.59 1.82
C THR A 130 9.18 2.83 0.32
N ILE A 131 8.00 2.89 -0.30
CA ILE A 131 7.84 3.14 -1.74
C ILE A 131 6.85 4.28 -1.98
N ASN A 132 7.19 5.21 -2.87
CA ASN A 132 6.21 5.97 -3.66
C ASN A 132 6.22 5.34 -5.06
N ALA A 133 5.11 4.72 -5.48
CA ALA A 133 5.02 3.98 -6.74
C ALA A 133 4.75 4.87 -7.97
N GLY A 134 4.59 6.18 -7.76
CA GLY A 134 4.17 7.12 -8.79
C GLY A 134 2.70 6.94 -9.13
N SER A 135 2.28 7.51 -10.26
CA SER A 135 0.92 7.31 -10.75
C SER A 135 0.82 6.04 -11.60
N GLY A 136 -0.38 5.48 -11.71
CA GLY A 136 -0.59 4.24 -12.43
C GLY A 136 -1.57 3.33 -11.70
N TRP A 137 -1.65 2.09 -12.17
CA TRP A 137 -2.29 1.02 -11.41
C TRP A 137 -1.19 0.05 -11.02
N ASP A 138 -0.66 0.20 -9.82
CA ASP A 138 0.54 -0.50 -9.42
C ASP A 138 0.22 -1.74 -8.59
N TYR A 139 1.05 -2.77 -8.73
CA TYR A 139 1.00 -3.97 -7.89
C TYR A 139 2.20 -3.96 -6.97
N ILE A 140 1.99 -3.78 -5.67
CA ILE A 140 3.06 -3.58 -4.70
C ILE A 140 3.09 -4.75 -3.73
N TYR A 141 4.24 -5.39 -3.64
CA TYR A 141 4.56 -6.47 -2.72
C TYR A 141 5.64 -5.94 -1.77
N GLY A 142 5.29 -5.61 -0.52
CA GLY A 142 6.29 -5.15 0.46
C GLY A 142 7.28 -6.28 0.77
N GLY A 143 6.74 -7.42 1.18
CA GLY A 143 7.51 -8.64 1.39
C GLY A 143 7.55 -8.98 2.87
N SER A 144 8.75 -9.12 3.45
CA SER A 144 8.89 -9.38 4.88
C SER A 144 9.31 -8.13 5.62
N GLY A 145 8.76 -7.90 6.81
CA GLY A 145 9.05 -6.70 7.61
C GLY A 145 7.80 -5.86 7.79
N THR A 146 7.96 -4.55 7.83
CA THR A 146 6.88 -3.59 8.00
C THR A 146 7.04 -2.47 6.99
N ASP A 147 6.21 -2.54 5.96
CA ASP A 147 6.39 -1.79 4.73
C ASP A 147 5.41 -0.64 4.61
N ARG A 148 5.81 0.38 3.87
CA ARG A 148 5.05 1.62 3.72
C ARG A 148 4.94 2.07 2.27
N LEU A 149 3.71 2.28 1.84
CA LEU A 149 3.40 3.05 0.63
C LEU A 149 3.27 4.54 0.97
N ILE A 150 3.78 5.41 0.11
CA ILE A 150 3.54 6.85 0.09
C ILE A 150 2.63 7.15 -1.10
N VAL A 151 1.59 7.95 -0.86
CA VAL A 151 0.60 8.38 -1.86
C VAL A 151 0.59 9.91 -1.93
N ASP A 152 0.61 10.45 -3.14
CA ASP A 152 0.59 11.89 -3.41
C ASP A 152 -0.85 12.42 -3.32
N GLY A 153 -1.34 12.65 -2.11
CA GLY A 153 -2.59 13.37 -1.85
C GLY A 153 -3.12 13.14 -0.44
N ALA A 154 -4.32 13.66 -0.14
CA ALA A 154 -4.92 13.50 1.18
C ALA A 154 -5.68 12.17 1.30
N PHE A 155 -5.80 11.64 2.52
CA PHE A 155 -6.58 10.42 2.79
C PHE A 155 -8.04 10.52 2.30
N SER A 156 -8.64 11.72 2.35
CA SER A 156 -10.00 11.97 1.89
C SER A 156 -10.20 11.82 0.37
N GLU A 157 -9.11 11.73 -0.40
CA GLU A 157 -9.12 11.52 -1.85
C GLU A 157 -8.96 10.04 -2.22
N ALA A 158 -8.84 9.17 -1.23
CA ALA A 158 -8.65 7.73 -1.41
C ALA A 158 -9.87 6.92 -0.97
N SER A 159 -10.02 5.76 -1.58
CA SER A 159 -10.94 4.71 -1.15
C SER A 159 -10.21 3.37 -1.05
N PHE A 160 -10.69 2.53 -0.14
CA PHE A 160 -10.11 1.22 0.13
C PHE A 160 -11.16 0.15 -0.11
N SER A 161 -10.73 -0.98 -0.66
CA SER A 161 -11.52 -2.21 -0.71
C SER A 161 -10.59 -3.41 -0.62
N SER A 162 -11.12 -4.60 -0.35
CA SER A 162 -10.34 -5.83 -0.35
C SER A 162 -10.74 -6.76 -1.50
N SER A 163 -9.79 -7.59 -1.94
CA SER A 163 -10.04 -8.66 -2.90
C SER A 163 -9.03 -9.78 -2.72
N PHE A 164 -9.50 -10.98 -2.33
CA PHE A 164 -8.65 -12.15 -2.07
C PHE A 164 -7.49 -11.84 -1.09
N SER A 165 -7.79 -11.17 0.03
CA SER A 165 -6.80 -10.72 1.05
C SER A 165 -5.72 -9.77 0.52
N ARG A 166 -5.97 -9.13 -0.63
CA ARG A 166 -5.20 -7.97 -1.08
C ARG A 166 -6.02 -6.71 -0.84
N ILE A 167 -5.33 -5.63 -0.53
CA ILE A 167 -5.94 -4.32 -0.39
C ILE A 167 -5.88 -3.64 -1.75
N ILE A 168 -6.98 -3.04 -2.14
CA ILE A 168 -7.07 -2.13 -3.27
C ILE A 168 -7.18 -0.73 -2.70
N LEU A 169 -6.28 0.14 -3.14
CA LEU A 169 -6.28 1.56 -2.83
C LEU A 169 -6.56 2.31 -4.12
N ASP A 170 -7.73 2.93 -4.23
CA ASP A 170 -8.04 3.83 -5.35
C ASP A 170 -7.85 5.27 -4.86
N GLY A 171 -6.75 5.90 -5.28
CA GLY A 171 -6.30 7.19 -4.81
C GLY A 171 -5.93 8.15 -5.95
N PRO A 172 -5.37 9.33 -5.62
CA PRO A 172 -5.03 10.37 -6.60
C PRO A 172 -3.97 9.93 -7.61
N ASP A 173 -3.09 9.00 -7.22
CA ASP A 173 -2.08 8.41 -8.09
C ASP A 173 -2.62 7.26 -8.94
N GLY A 174 -3.83 6.77 -8.65
CA GLY A 174 -4.52 5.72 -9.36
C GLY A 174 -4.91 4.56 -8.46
N ARG A 175 -5.21 3.41 -9.08
CA ARG A 175 -5.79 2.23 -8.43
C ARG A 175 -4.74 1.16 -8.22
N ASP A 176 -4.21 1.11 -7.01
CA ASP A 176 -3.11 0.24 -6.61
C ASP A 176 -3.60 -1.02 -5.89
N THR A 177 -2.88 -2.12 -6.09
CA THR A 177 -3.07 -3.39 -5.40
C THR A 177 -1.90 -3.63 -4.45
N LEU A 178 -2.18 -3.70 -3.16
CA LEU A 178 -1.21 -3.81 -2.09
C LEU A 178 -1.20 -5.21 -1.48
N ASN A 179 -0.01 -5.76 -1.33
CA ASN A 179 0.22 -7.03 -0.65
C ASN A 179 1.42 -6.90 0.28
N SER A 180 1.25 -7.29 1.54
CA SER A 180 2.25 -7.10 2.60
C SER A 180 2.70 -5.63 2.68
N ILE A 181 1.74 -4.70 2.71
CA ILE A 181 2.00 -3.29 3.01
C ILE A 181 1.23 -2.99 4.29
N GLU A 182 1.94 -2.58 5.34
CA GLU A 182 1.36 -2.33 6.65
C GLU A 182 0.96 -0.88 6.86
N PHE A 183 1.57 0.06 6.13
CA PHE A 183 1.27 1.48 6.26
C PHE A 183 1.04 2.17 4.92
N VAL A 184 0.11 3.11 4.91
CA VAL A 184 -0.02 4.09 3.82
C VAL A 184 0.15 5.49 4.41
N GLN A 185 1.12 6.21 3.88
CA GLN A 185 1.40 7.59 4.22
C GLN A 185 0.81 8.49 3.14
N PHE A 186 -0.22 9.24 3.53
CA PHE A 186 -0.80 10.34 2.76
C PHE A 186 -0.11 11.66 3.13
N SER A 187 -0.47 12.73 2.42
CA SER A 187 0.01 14.07 2.69
C SER A 187 -0.48 14.66 4.02
N ASP A 188 -1.62 14.18 4.54
CA ASP A 188 -2.27 14.68 5.76
C ASP A 188 -2.14 13.72 6.96
N ARG A 189 -1.96 12.41 6.73
CA ARG A 189 -1.85 11.40 7.80
C ARG A 189 -1.13 10.13 7.35
N THR A 190 -0.80 9.27 8.31
CA THR A 190 -0.42 7.88 8.04
C THR A 190 -1.44 6.95 8.68
N VAL A 191 -1.83 5.90 7.96
CA VAL A 191 -2.74 4.87 8.44
C VAL A 191 -2.06 3.50 8.44
N SER A 192 -2.39 2.66 9.41
CA SER A 192 -2.06 1.23 9.35
C SER A 192 -3.11 0.48 8.54
N LEU A 193 -2.69 -0.57 7.85
CA LEU A 193 -3.55 -1.39 7.02
C LEU A 193 -3.68 -2.80 7.61
N THR A 194 -4.90 -3.27 7.74
CA THR A 194 -5.19 -4.69 8.01
C THR A 194 -6.38 -5.14 7.19
N ALA A 195 -6.21 -6.17 6.37
CA ALA A 195 -7.29 -6.82 5.65
C ALA A 195 -7.47 -8.26 6.13
N GLY A 196 -8.72 -8.67 6.25
CA GLY A 196 -9.11 -10.04 6.50
C GLY A 196 -9.10 -10.90 5.23
N SER A 197 -9.89 -11.95 5.29
CA SER A 197 -9.92 -13.06 4.35
C SER A 197 -11.37 -13.33 3.95
N SER A 198 -11.64 -14.50 3.39
CA SER A 198 -13.01 -14.93 3.10
C SER A 198 -13.65 -15.73 4.24
N TYR A 199 -13.14 -15.56 5.46
CA TYR A 199 -13.55 -16.27 6.66
C TYR A 199 -13.83 -15.25 7.76
N ASP A 200 -14.64 -15.63 8.73
CA ASP A 200 -14.84 -14.88 9.97
C ASP A 200 -13.49 -14.51 10.61
N ASN A 201 -13.24 -13.23 10.77
CA ASN A 201 -11.99 -12.65 11.24
C ASN A 201 -12.20 -11.78 12.48
N THR A 202 -11.10 -11.56 13.21
CA THR A 202 -11.04 -10.57 14.28
C THR A 202 -9.88 -9.65 14.00
N LEU A 203 -10.19 -8.44 13.58
CA LEU A 203 -9.25 -7.40 13.20
C LEU A 203 -9.24 -6.34 14.30
N ASN A 204 -8.04 -6.03 14.79
CA ASN A 204 -7.84 -5.04 15.83
C ASN A 204 -6.88 -3.99 15.29
N GLY A 205 -7.31 -2.73 15.38
CA GLY A 205 -6.49 -1.55 15.24
C GLY A 205 -5.39 -1.52 16.29
N ASP A 206 -4.43 -0.61 16.12
CA ASP A 206 -3.30 -0.39 17.03
C ASP A 206 -2.38 -1.61 17.25
N ASN A 207 -2.57 -2.73 16.53
CA ASN A 207 -1.66 -3.89 16.61
C ASN A 207 -0.25 -3.55 16.07
N ARG A 208 -0.12 -2.40 15.41
CA ARG A 208 1.13 -1.85 14.85
C ARG A 208 1.32 -0.43 15.38
N THR A 209 2.10 -0.28 16.46
CA THR A 209 2.23 0.92 17.31
C THR A 209 2.80 2.20 16.64
N ALA A 210 2.80 2.31 15.32
CA ALA A 210 3.42 3.42 14.58
C ALA A 210 2.45 4.58 14.27
N THR A 211 1.15 4.32 14.26
CA THR A 211 0.08 5.32 14.13
C THR A 211 -1.13 4.81 14.90
N SER A 212 -1.99 5.72 15.32
CA SER A 212 -3.29 5.39 15.91
C SER A 212 -4.39 5.28 14.84
N ASN A 213 -4.21 5.86 13.65
CA ASN A 213 -5.24 5.77 12.62
C ASN A 213 -5.12 4.46 11.84
N ASP A 214 -6.22 3.75 11.68
CA ASP A 214 -6.27 2.44 11.06
C ASP A 214 -7.25 2.37 9.88
N VAL A 215 -6.92 1.52 8.91
CA VAL A 215 -7.85 1.04 7.90
C VAL A 215 -7.99 -0.47 8.08
N LEU A 216 -9.18 -0.90 8.49
CA LEU A 216 -9.52 -2.30 8.70
C LEU A 216 -10.55 -2.72 7.64
N LEU A 217 -10.25 -3.80 6.90
CA LEU A 217 -11.16 -4.38 5.92
C LEU A 217 -11.49 -5.82 6.31
N GLY A 218 -12.75 -6.12 6.63
CA GLY A 218 -13.22 -7.45 7.04
C GLY A 218 -13.02 -8.48 5.94
N GLY A 219 -13.55 -8.19 4.76
CA GLY A 219 -13.47 -9.08 3.61
C GLY A 219 -14.80 -9.79 3.38
N SER A 220 -14.78 -11.11 3.30
CA SER A 220 -16.03 -11.87 3.35
C SER A 220 -16.07 -12.69 4.62
N GLY A 221 -17.25 -12.91 5.17
CA GLY A 221 -17.42 -13.64 6.43
C GLY A 221 -18.06 -12.75 7.47
N ASN A 222 -18.35 -13.30 8.65
CA ASN A 222 -18.89 -12.48 9.74
C ASN A 222 -17.71 -12.03 10.62
N ASP A 223 -17.28 -10.79 10.41
CA ASP A 223 -16.06 -10.26 10.95
C ASP A 223 -16.29 -9.42 12.21
N SER A 224 -15.24 -9.28 13.02
CA SER A 224 -15.20 -8.37 14.15
C SER A 224 -14.04 -7.40 13.98
N LEU A 225 -14.35 -6.11 13.82
CA LEU A 225 -13.39 -5.03 13.60
C LEU A 225 -13.42 -4.09 14.81
N ASN A 226 -12.26 -3.81 15.41
CA ASN A 226 -12.12 -2.87 16.53
C ASN A 226 -11.05 -1.83 16.19
N GLY A 227 -11.40 -0.54 16.08
CA GLY A 227 -10.48 0.55 15.73
C GLY A 227 -9.57 0.97 16.90
N TYR A 228 -10.16 1.09 18.09
CA TYR A 228 -9.52 1.52 19.33
C TYR A 228 -9.30 3.04 19.39
N SER A 229 -8.06 3.51 19.24
CA SER A 229 -7.79 4.93 19.36
C SER A 229 -7.36 5.45 18.02
N GLY A 230 -7.98 6.50 17.49
CA GLY A 230 -7.61 6.95 16.15
C GLY A 230 -8.71 7.72 15.44
N HIS A 231 -8.45 8.03 14.18
CA HIS A 231 -9.48 8.40 13.22
C HIS A 231 -9.50 7.32 12.16
N ASP A 232 -10.30 6.30 12.42
CA ASP A 232 -10.22 5.02 11.75
C ASP A 232 -11.24 4.89 10.61
N LEU A 233 -10.91 4.04 9.65
CA LEU A 233 -11.81 3.59 8.59
C LEU A 233 -12.00 2.09 8.70
N LEU A 234 -13.19 1.67 9.11
CA LEU A 234 -13.53 0.26 9.31
C LEU A 234 -14.60 -0.14 8.27
N LEU A 235 -14.29 -1.15 7.48
CA LEU A 235 -15.14 -1.67 6.40
C LEU A 235 -15.42 -3.15 6.67
N GLY A 236 -16.67 -3.52 6.95
CA GLY A 236 -17.09 -4.92 7.10
C GLY A 236 -17.00 -5.68 5.79
N GLU A 237 -17.53 -5.08 4.72
CA GLU A 237 -17.65 -5.64 3.36
C GLU A 237 -18.78 -6.68 3.25
N ASP A 238 -18.51 -7.97 3.00
CA ASP A 238 -19.58 -8.96 2.82
C ASP A 238 -19.75 -9.84 4.06
N GLY A 239 -20.89 -9.80 4.74
CA GLY A 239 -21.24 -10.68 5.85
C GLY A 239 -21.98 -9.95 6.96
N ASN A 240 -22.23 -10.61 8.10
CA ASN A 240 -22.88 -9.97 9.23
C ASN A 240 -21.80 -9.56 10.25
N ASP A 241 -21.37 -8.32 10.17
CA ASP A 241 -20.17 -7.83 10.81
C ASP A 241 -20.45 -7.12 12.13
N LYS A 242 -19.43 -7.08 12.99
CA LYS A 242 -19.41 -6.31 14.23
C LYS A 242 -18.26 -5.33 14.20
N ILE A 243 -18.60 -4.06 14.10
CA ILE A 243 -17.64 -2.98 13.87
C ILE A 243 -17.71 -2.01 15.05
N SER A 244 -16.56 -1.71 15.67
CA SER A 244 -16.45 -0.78 16.80
C SER A 244 -15.33 0.22 16.57
N GLY A 245 -15.67 1.51 16.44
CA GLY A 245 -14.69 2.60 16.25
C GLY A 245 -13.87 2.85 17.51
N HIS A 246 -14.58 3.00 18.63
CA HIS A 246 -14.08 3.34 19.97
C HIS A 246 -13.81 4.82 20.18
N SER A 247 -12.59 5.32 19.97
CA SER A 247 -12.27 6.71 20.34
C SER A 247 -11.66 7.47 19.18
N GLY A 248 -12.21 8.66 18.95
CA GLY A 248 -11.86 9.57 17.89
C GLY A 248 -12.87 9.48 16.75
N ASN A 249 -12.81 10.44 15.82
CA ASN A 249 -13.80 10.56 14.76
C ASN A 249 -13.61 9.47 13.69
N ASP A 250 -14.43 8.44 13.74
CA ASP A 250 -14.30 7.24 12.92
C ASP A 250 -15.31 7.20 11.74
N ILE A 251 -14.99 6.38 10.74
CA ILE A 251 -15.88 6.04 9.64
C ILE A 251 -16.07 4.53 9.63
N LEU A 252 -17.30 4.09 9.88
CA LEU A 252 -17.69 2.68 9.91
C LEU A 252 -18.67 2.40 8.77
N ARG A 253 -18.39 1.37 7.96
CA ARG A 253 -19.30 0.86 6.93
C ARG A 253 -19.54 -0.63 7.15
N GLY A 254 -20.80 -1.02 7.29
CA GLY A 254 -21.22 -2.42 7.42
C GLY A 254 -20.93 -3.18 6.12
N GLY A 255 -21.63 -2.80 5.06
CA GLY A 255 -21.49 -3.43 3.75
C GLY A 255 -22.72 -4.27 3.46
N ASN A 256 -22.56 -5.47 2.89
CA ASN A 256 -23.68 -6.36 2.65
C ASN A 256 -23.85 -7.34 3.81
N GLY A 257 -24.99 -7.29 4.51
CA GLY A 257 -25.40 -8.24 5.54
C GLY A 257 -26.10 -7.50 6.67
N ASN A 258 -26.36 -8.18 7.79
CA ASN A 258 -27.02 -7.55 8.93
C ASN A 258 -25.95 -7.20 9.97
N ASP A 259 -25.53 -5.95 9.96
CA ASP A 259 -24.34 -5.52 10.66
C ASP A 259 -24.67 -4.89 12.02
N THR A 260 -23.64 -4.80 12.86
CA THR A 260 -23.69 -4.05 14.12
C THR A 260 -22.51 -3.08 14.17
N LEU A 261 -22.82 -1.79 14.10
CA LEU A 261 -21.84 -0.70 14.12
C LEU A 261 -21.96 0.09 15.43
N LEU A 262 -20.85 0.25 16.13
CA LEU A 262 -20.73 1.09 17.33
C LEU A 262 -19.69 2.17 17.06
N GLY A 263 -20.09 3.44 17.01
CA GLY A 263 -19.17 4.58 16.85
C GLY A 263 -18.26 4.70 18.07
N GLY A 264 -18.85 5.05 19.20
CA GLY A 264 -18.15 5.08 20.49
C GLY A 264 -18.07 6.49 21.04
N TYR A 265 -16.88 7.04 21.13
CA TYR A 265 -16.61 8.39 21.60
C TYR A 265 -16.22 9.28 20.43
N ASP A 266 -16.59 10.56 20.53
CA ASP A 266 -16.33 11.59 19.53
C ASP A 266 -17.26 11.47 18.30
N SER A 267 -17.04 12.28 17.26
CA SER A 267 -18.05 12.47 16.21
C SER A 267 -17.86 11.49 15.06
N ASP A 268 -18.73 10.48 14.98
CA ASP A 268 -18.58 9.35 14.08
C ASP A 268 -19.52 9.38 12.88
N ARG A 269 -19.16 8.59 11.86
CA ARG A 269 -19.98 8.38 10.66
C ARG A 269 -20.19 6.90 10.42
N LEU A 270 -21.43 6.44 10.59
CA LEU A 270 -21.83 5.05 10.47
C LEU A 270 -22.75 4.87 9.25
N PHE A 271 -22.45 3.86 8.42
CA PHE A 271 -23.23 3.47 7.25
C PHE A 271 -23.54 1.97 7.34
N GLY A 272 -24.83 1.61 7.43
CA GLY A 272 -25.27 0.21 7.40
C GLY A 272 -25.05 -0.41 6.02
N GLU A 273 -25.44 0.33 4.98
CA GLU A 273 -25.39 -0.07 3.57
C GLU A 273 -26.49 -1.09 3.23
N GLY A 274 -26.21 -2.39 3.19
CA GLY A 274 -27.13 -3.38 2.65
C GLY A 274 -27.51 -4.48 3.64
N GLY A 275 -28.67 -4.37 4.28
CA GLY A 275 -29.27 -5.40 5.12
C GLY A 275 -29.98 -4.77 6.31
N ASN A 276 -30.34 -5.55 7.33
CA ASN A 276 -31.04 -5.02 8.50
C ASN A 276 -30.04 -4.72 9.62
N ASP A 277 -29.63 -3.46 9.72
CA ASP A 277 -28.46 -3.09 10.51
C ASP A 277 -28.81 -2.51 11.88
N ASN A 278 -27.85 -2.61 12.80
CA ASN A 278 -27.92 -1.94 14.10
C ASN A 278 -26.78 -0.93 14.24
N LEU A 279 -27.11 0.35 14.24
CA LEU A 279 -26.14 1.45 14.32
C LEU A 279 -26.31 2.19 15.64
N PHE A 280 -25.21 2.32 16.39
CA PHE A 280 -25.15 3.05 17.65
C PHE A 280 -24.06 4.13 17.56
N GLY A 281 -24.45 5.41 17.64
CA GLY A 281 -23.53 6.55 17.55
C GLY A 281 -22.60 6.61 18.74
N GLY A 282 -23.16 6.67 19.94
CA GLY A 282 -22.42 6.74 21.19
C GLY A 282 -22.45 8.14 21.77
N ASP A 283 -21.28 8.66 22.16
CA ASP A 283 -21.14 10.00 22.72
C ASP A 283 -20.78 10.99 21.59
N ALA A 284 -21.32 12.21 21.66
CA ALA A 284 -21.01 13.39 20.82
C ALA A 284 -21.96 13.62 19.62
N GLN A 285 -21.45 13.97 18.44
CA GLN A 285 -22.32 14.34 17.31
C GLN A 285 -22.07 13.37 16.17
N ASP A 286 -23.02 12.46 16.02
CA ASP A 286 -22.86 11.37 15.06
C ASP A 286 -23.72 11.54 13.82
N THR A 287 -23.32 10.83 12.76
CA THR A 287 -24.10 10.68 11.53
C THR A 287 -24.30 9.21 11.23
N LEU A 288 -25.55 8.76 11.30
CA LEU A 288 -25.95 7.36 11.09
C LEU A 288 -26.86 7.25 9.86
N LEU A 289 -26.47 6.41 8.90
CA LEU A 289 -27.25 6.09 7.71
C LEU A 289 -27.51 4.58 7.65
N GLY A 290 -28.76 4.16 7.70
CA GLY A 290 -29.14 2.74 7.55
C GLY A 290 -28.98 2.25 6.11
N GLU A 291 -29.47 3.04 5.15
CA GLU A 291 -29.44 2.80 3.70
C GLU A 291 -30.50 1.79 3.21
N SER A 292 -30.21 0.50 3.09
CA SER A 292 -31.15 -0.48 2.51
C SER A 292 -31.46 -1.61 3.49
N GLY A 293 -32.68 -1.64 4.03
CA GLY A 293 -33.17 -2.71 4.89
C GLY A 293 -34.02 -2.15 6.02
N ASP A 294 -34.49 -3.02 6.91
CA ASP A 294 -35.24 -2.59 8.10
C ASP A 294 -34.24 -2.32 9.24
N ASP A 295 -33.82 -1.06 9.41
CA ASP A 295 -32.68 -0.72 10.26
C ASP A 295 -33.07 -0.22 11.66
N THR A 296 -32.16 -0.38 12.62
CA THR A 296 -32.24 0.22 13.96
C THR A 296 -31.08 1.19 14.18
N LEU A 297 -31.39 2.48 14.31
CA LEU A 297 -30.41 3.55 14.50
C LEU A 297 -30.64 4.22 15.86
N SER A 298 -29.63 4.21 16.73
CA SER A 298 -29.59 5.00 17.96
C SER A 298 -28.45 6.01 17.92
N GLY A 299 -28.77 7.30 17.97
CA GLY A 299 -27.77 8.36 18.10
C GLY A 299 -27.15 8.44 19.50
N ASP A 300 -27.76 7.80 20.49
CA ASP A 300 -27.35 7.87 21.90
C ASP A 300 -27.14 9.33 22.37
N ASP A 301 -26.00 9.68 22.97
CA ASP A 301 -25.78 10.96 23.63
C ASP A 301 -25.24 12.03 22.67
N GLY A 302 -26.06 13.01 22.34
CA GLY A 302 -25.62 14.27 21.73
C GLY A 302 -26.48 14.70 20.54
N LYS A 303 -25.88 15.33 19.52
CA LYS A 303 -26.65 16.04 18.46
C LYS A 303 -26.54 15.35 17.12
N ASP A 304 -27.29 14.27 16.99
CA ASP A 304 -27.06 13.31 15.92
C ASP A 304 -27.91 13.55 14.69
N THR A 305 -27.43 13.04 13.55
CA THR A 305 -28.16 12.96 12.30
C THR A 305 -28.44 11.51 11.97
N LEU A 306 -29.71 11.11 11.94
CA LEU A 306 -30.13 9.74 11.68
C LEU A 306 -30.97 9.69 10.40
N GLN A 307 -30.64 8.79 9.48
CA GLN A 307 -31.41 8.55 8.24
C GLN A 307 -31.50 7.03 7.98
N GLY A 308 -32.69 6.45 8.10
CA GLY A 308 -32.88 5.02 7.79
C GLY A 308 -32.88 4.71 6.29
N HIS A 309 -33.33 5.65 5.46
CA HIS A 309 -33.51 5.49 4.01
C HIS A 309 -34.58 4.45 3.63
N SER A 310 -34.20 3.26 3.13
CA SER A 310 -35.10 2.34 2.42
C SER A 310 -35.51 1.18 3.32
N GLY A 311 -36.71 1.21 3.89
CA GLY A 311 -37.21 0.11 4.72
C GLY A 311 -38.13 0.61 5.82
N ASN A 312 -38.36 -0.23 6.83
CA ASN A 312 -39.13 0.12 8.03
C ASN A 312 -38.17 0.32 9.21
N ASP A 313 -37.69 1.55 9.33
CA ASP A 313 -36.60 1.85 10.26
C ASP A 313 -37.09 2.29 11.64
N LEU A 314 -36.29 1.98 12.66
CA LEU A 314 -36.44 2.46 14.03
C LEU A 314 -35.32 3.45 14.36
N LEU A 315 -35.67 4.71 14.56
CA LEU A 315 -34.72 5.79 14.86
C LEU A 315 -34.93 6.32 16.28
N THR A 316 -33.89 6.27 17.12
CA THR A 316 -33.88 6.82 18.49
C THR A 316 -32.79 7.87 18.65
N SER A 317 -33.12 9.05 19.19
CA SER A 317 -32.16 10.12 19.52
C SER A 317 -32.47 10.72 20.89
N SER A 318 -31.45 11.04 21.68
CA SER A 318 -31.61 11.67 23.00
C SER A 318 -31.86 13.19 22.92
N TRP A 319 -31.46 13.80 21.81
CA TRP A 319 -31.72 15.20 21.48
C TRP A 319 -32.66 15.27 20.28
N ALA A 320 -33.74 16.04 20.35
CA ALA A 320 -34.81 16.06 19.34
C ALA A 320 -34.26 16.23 17.90
N ALA A 321 -34.06 15.10 17.20
CA ALA A 321 -33.61 15.09 15.82
C ALA A 321 -34.70 15.69 14.92
N ARG A 322 -34.28 16.49 13.94
CA ARG A 322 -35.11 16.71 12.75
C ARG A 322 -35.09 15.40 11.95
N ALA A 323 -35.90 14.43 12.35
CA ALA A 323 -36.20 13.27 11.54
C ALA A 323 -36.94 13.78 10.28
N SER A 324 -36.22 13.97 9.19
CA SER A 324 -36.84 14.16 7.88
C SER A 324 -37.02 12.79 7.26
N THR A 325 -38.23 12.27 7.33
CA THR A 325 -38.69 11.23 6.40
C THR A 325 -38.82 11.85 4.99
N PRO A 326 -38.57 11.09 3.91
CA PRO A 326 -38.88 11.52 2.54
C PRO A 326 -40.33 12.00 2.36
#